data_AF-A0A9E0KRK9-F1
#
_entry.id   AF-A0A9E0KRK9-F1
#
_cell.length_a   1.000
_cell.length_b   1.000
_cell.length_c   1.000
_cell.angle_alpha   90.00
_cell.angle_beta   90.00
_cell.angle_gamma   90.00
#
_symmetry.space_group_name_H-M   'P 1'
#
loop_
_entity.id
_entity.type
_entity.pdbx_description
1 polymer ?
#
loop_
_entity_poly.entity_id
_entity_poly.type
_entity_poly.pdbx_seq_one_letter_code
_entity_poly.pdbx_strand_id
1 'polypeptide(L)'
;MPKLAKNAMGKIGVDFGNLIIAWPNVMGTDFASKCSIEKIDFKKDERGNATVTLAVQTYFATECQYQIPYLIDKINSYMGYQAVGSIKLKQIMTNPKSLKNNPLKQETLKTRPLSEEDKSKINKPISSLENQALKETLQSFGEAIFKKQ
;
A
#
# COMPACT_ATOMS: atom_id res chain seq x y z
N MET A 1 -0.38 6.36 -3.10
CA MET A 1 0.65 6.67 -2.07
C MET A 1 0.07 6.34 -0.69
N PRO A 2 0.76 5.59 0.21
CA PRO A 2 0.20 5.22 1.51
C PRO A 2 0.10 6.46 2.41
N LYS A 3 -1.11 6.73 2.93
CA LYS A 3 -1.48 7.94 3.68
C LYS A 3 -0.99 7.97 5.15
N LEU A 4 0.08 7.26 5.48
CA LEU A 4 0.58 7.14 6.86
C LEU A 4 1.75 8.09 7.21
N ALA A 5 2.20 8.93 6.27
CA ALA A 5 3.38 9.80 6.45
C ALA A 5 3.06 11.30 6.26
N LYS A 6 1.92 11.80 6.77
CA LYS A 6 1.50 13.17 6.45
C LYS A 6 2.00 14.30 7.36
N ASN A 7 2.59 14.02 8.53
CA ASN A 7 3.02 15.10 9.43
C ASN A 7 4.54 15.02 9.70
N ALA A 8 5.27 15.94 9.08
CA ALA A 8 6.61 16.42 9.47
C ALA A 8 7.80 15.45 9.37
N MET A 9 7.99 14.76 8.25
CA MET A 9 9.20 13.96 8.03
C MET A 9 9.81 14.19 6.65
N GLY A 10 11.00 14.80 6.61
CA GLY A 10 11.89 14.78 5.45
C GLY A 10 12.48 13.38 5.22
N LYS A 11 13.81 13.26 5.04
CA LYS A 11 14.53 12.00 4.76
C LYS A 11 14.10 10.80 5.62
N ILE A 12 13.89 11.01 6.91
CA ILE A 12 13.44 9.98 7.87
C ILE A 12 12.11 9.34 7.44
N GLY A 13 11.15 10.11 6.93
CA GLY A 13 9.87 9.56 6.48
C GLY A 13 10.02 8.69 5.24
N VAL A 14 11.00 9.00 4.39
CA VAL A 14 11.35 8.17 3.23
C VAL A 14 11.98 6.86 3.69
N ASP A 15 12.90 6.90 4.66
CA ASP A 15 13.56 5.71 5.21
C ASP A 15 12.55 4.74 5.86
N PHE A 16 11.63 5.27 6.66
CA PHE A 16 10.55 4.46 7.24
C PHE A 16 9.51 4.00 6.20
N GLY A 17 9.27 4.79 5.14
CA GLY A 17 8.48 4.36 4.00
C GLY A 17 9.10 3.15 3.29
N ASN A 18 10.42 3.17 3.08
CA ASN A 18 11.18 2.05 2.53
C ASN A 18 11.15 0.84 3.46
N LEU A 19 11.23 1.03 4.79
CA LEU A 19 11.09 -0.06 5.76
C LEU A 19 9.73 -0.76 5.65
N ILE A 20 8.62 -0.02 5.48
CA ILE A 20 7.28 -0.60 5.34
C ILE A 20 7.19 -1.45 4.06
N ILE A 21 7.76 -0.98 2.95
CA ILE A 21 7.78 -1.70 1.68
C ILE A 21 8.66 -2.96 1.78
N ALA A 22 9.83 -2.83 2.39
CA ALA A 22 10.79 -3.91 2.56
C ALA A 22 10.48 -4.82 3.76
N TRP A 23 9.39 -4.61 4.49
CA TRP A 23 9.08 -5.35 5.72
C TRP A 23 9.14 -6.88 5.56
N PRO A 24 8.58 -7.48 4.48
CA PRO A 24 8.71 -8.93 4.25
C PRO A 24 10.15 -9.38 3.98
N ASN A 25 10.99 -8.52 3.41
CA ASN A 25 12.40 -8.82 3.16
C ASN A 25 13.23 -8.72 4.46
N VAL A 26 12.92 -7.73 5.31
CA VAL A 26 13.60 -7.52 6.59
C VAL A 26 13.22 -8.60 7.59
N MET A 27 11.94 -8.90 7.75
CA MET A 27 11.45 -9.83 8.78
C MET A 27 11.26 -11.26 8.29
N GLY A 28 11.14 -11.48 6.98
CA GLY A 28 10.72 -12.75 6.40
C GLY A 28 9.21 -12.78 6.13
N THR A 29 8.81 -13.54 5.12
CA THR A 29 7.42 -13.60 4.64
C THR A 29 6.45 -14.16 5.67
N ASP A 30 6.85 -15.19 6.42
CA ASP A 30 6.02 -15.80 7.48
C ASP A 30 5.76 -14.80 8.62
N PHE A 31 6.79 -14.13 9.11
CA PHE A 31 6.64 -13.12 10.16
C PHE A 31 5.81 -11.92 9.69
N ALA A 32 6.09 -11.41 8.48
CA ALA A 32 5.37 -10.28 7.91
C ALA A 32 3.88 -10.56 7.64
N SER A 33 3.50 -11.83 7.49
CA SER A 33 2.08 -12.23 7.36
C SER A 33 1.31 -12.10 8.69
N LYS A 34 2.02 -12.24 9.83
CA LYS A 34 1.45 -12.26 11.19
C LYS A 34 1.61 -10.91 11.90
N CYS A 35 2.55 -10.09 11.46
CA CYS A 35 2.92 -8.84 12.11
C CYS A 35 3.23 -7.75 11.09
N SER A 36 2.60 -6.58 11.23
CA SER A 36 2.80 -5.44 10.33
C SER A 36 2.94 -4.13 11.10
N ILE A 37 3.59 -3.14 10.48
CA ILE A 37 3.74 -1.80 11.06
C ILE A 37 2.41 -1.05 10.93
N GLU A 38 1.84 -0.61 12.05
CA GLU A 38 0.61 0.20 12.07
C GLU A 38 0.92 1.69 12.16
N LYS A 39 1.79 2.06 13.10
CA LYS A 39 2.09 3.46 13.40
C LYS A 39 3.53 3.64 13.82
N ILE A 40 4.13 4.76 13.46
CA ILE A 40 5.47 5.14 13.88
C ILE A 40 5.35 6.51 14.55
N ASP A 41 5.71 6.57 15.83
CA ASP A 41 5.68 7.77 16.64
C ASP A 41 7.12 8.22 16.94
N PHE A 42 7.40 9.49 16.67
CA PHE A 42 8.69 10.11 16.95
C PHE A 42 8.53 11.01 18.15
N LYS A 43 9.44 10.90 19.12
CA LYS A 43 9.49 11.90 20.20
C LYS A 43 9.84 13.25 19.59
N LYS A 44 9.10 14.28 19.99
CA LYS A 44 9.47 15.68 19.68
C LYS A 44 10.92 15.85 20.11
N ASP A 45 11.76 16.27 19.17
CA ASP A 45 13.18 16.62 19.33
C ASP A 45 14.23 15.52 19.09
N GLU A 46 13.85 14.27 18.80
CA GLU A 46 14.81 13.22 18.43
C GLU A 46 14.64 12.77 16.97
N ARG A 47 15.74 12.84 16.19
CA ARG A 47 15.86 12.26 14.83
C ARG A 47 16.16 10.75 14.83
N GLY A 48 16.02 10.10 15.99
CA GLY A 48 16.26 8.67 16.23
C GLY A 48 15.35 8.16 17.35
N ASN A 49 15.47 6.88 17.74
CA ASN A 49 14.66 6.27 18.81
C ASN A 49 13.14 6.35 18.61
N ALA A 50 12.66 6.15 17.38
CA ALA A 50 11.23 6.09 17.12
C ALA A 50 10.57 4.95 17.91
N THR A 51 9.32 5.18 18.31
CA THR A 51 8.45 4.14 18.87
C THR A 51 7.58 3.58 17.75
N VAL A 52 7.77 2.30 17.43
CA VAL A 52 7.00 1.63 16.38
C VAL A 52 5.87 0.83 17.01
N THR A 53 4.64 1.03 16.56
CA THR A 53 3.49 0.20 16.92
C THR A 53 3.29 -0.86 15.84
N LEU A 54 3.38 -2.12 16.23
CA LEU A 54 3.14 -3.27 15.37
C LEU A 54 1.76 -3.85 15.64
N ALA A 55 0.98 -4.04 14.58
CA ALA A 55 -0.24 -4.84 14.61
C ALA A 55 0.14 -6.32 14.50
N VAL A 56 -0.19 -7.11 15.52
CA VAL A 56 0.15 -8.53 15.60
C VAL A 56 -1.10 -9.38 15.77
N GLN A 57 -1.16 -10.51 15.09
CA GLN A 57 -2.26 -11.46 15.27
C GLN A 57 -2.25 -12.00 16.71
N THR A 58 -3.44 -12.06 17.35
CA THR A 58 -3.55 -12.40 18.78
C THR A 58 -2.82 -13.69 19.17
N TYR A 59 -2.88 -14.75 18.36
CA TYR A 59 -2.23 -16.03 18.66
C TYR A 59 -0.69 -15.99 18.56
N PHE A 60 -0.12 -14.97 17.91
CA PHE A 60 1.33 -14.80 17.74
C PHE A 60 1.90 -13.69 18.65
N ALA A 61 1.05 -12.99 19.40
CA ALA A 61 1.43 -11.81 20.17
C ALA A 61 2.49 -12.12 21.24
N THR A 62 2.34 -13.23 21.95
CA THR A 62 3.28 -13.65 23.01
C THR A 62 4.66 -13.96 22.46
N GLU A 63 4.73 -14.69 21.35
CA GLU A 63 6.01 -15.01 20.70
C GLU A 63 6.70 -13.75 20.18
N CYS A 64 5.94 -12.87 19.52
CA CYS A 64 6.45 -11.58 19.06
C CYS A 64 6.98 -10.72 20.22
N GLN A 65 6.32 -10.75 21.39
CA GLN A 65 6.74 -10.00 22.57
C GLN A 65 8.14 -10.38 23.06
N TYR A 66 8.46 -11.68 23.09
CA TYR A 66 9.81 -12.14 23.45
C TYR A 66 10.86 -11.78 22.41
N GLN A 67 10.46 -11.65 21.14
CA GLN A 67 11.36 -11.29 20.04
C GLN A 67 11.57 -9.77 19.91
N ILE A 68 10.86 -8.93 20.66
CA ILE A 68 10.97 -7.46 20.55
C ILE A 68 12.43 -6.95 20.54
N PRO A 69 13.32 -7.37 21.46
CA PRO A 69 14.70 -6.88 21.46
C PRO A 69 15.43 -7.20 20.14
N TYR A 70 15.28 -8.43 19.67
CA TYR A 70 15.84 -8.88 18.41
C TYR A 70 15.25 -8.14 17.19
N LEU A 71 13.94 -7.85 17.20
CA LEU A 71 13.28 -7.10 16.14
C LEU A 71 13.82 -5.66 16.05
N ILE A 72 14.07 -5.02 17.20
CA ILE A 72 14.68 -3.68 17.25
C ILE A 72 16.06 -3.72 16.61
N ASP A 73 16.91 -4.67 17.01
CA ASP A 73 18.26 -4.81 16.47
C ASP A 73 18.25 -5.08 14.96
N LYS A 74 17.34 -5.93 14.49
CA LYS A 74 17.18 -6.25 13.07
C LYS A 74 16.75 -5.04 12.25
N ILE A 75 15.81 -4.24 12.75
CA ILE A 75 15.36 -3.01 12.09
C ILE A 75 16.50 -1.99 12.06
N ASN A 76 17.19 -1.78 13.18
CA ASN A 76 18.30 -0.82 13.25
C ASN A 76 19.47 -1.26 12.35
N SER A 77 19.74 -2.57 12.25
CA SER A 77 20.74 -3.11 11.33
C SER A 77 20.37 -2.87 9.87
N TYR A 78 19.09 -3.01 9.50
CA TYR A 78 18.61 -2.71 8.16
C TYR A 78 18.70 -1.20 7.84
N MET A 79 18.40 -0.35 8.81
CA MET A 79 18.47 1.11 8.65
C MET A 79 19.91 1.64 8.65
N GLY A 80 20.86 0.92 9.27
CA GLY A 80 22.25 1.32 9.42
C GLY A 80 22.51 2.36 10.52
N TYR A 81 21.49 2.66 11.33
CA TYR A 81 21.58 3.57 12.49
C TYR A 81 20.46 3.24 13.49
N GLN A 82 20.51 3.84 14.68
CA GLN A 82 19.51 3.64 15.74
C GLN A 82 18.20 4.39 15.44
N ALA A 83 17.42 3.83 14.52
CA ALA A 83 16.15 4.37 14.05
C ALA A 83 15.01 4.11 15.04
N VAL A 84 14.97 2.91 15.64
CA VAL A 84 13.91 2.44 16.54
C VAL A 84 14.48 2.22 17.93
N GLY A 85 13.80 2.80 18.93
CA GLY A 85 14.17 2.66 20.34
C GLY A 85 13.20 1.79 21.14
N SER A 86 11.94 1.68 20.69
CA SER A 86 10.94 0.87 21.37
C SER A 86 9.87 0.36 20.39
N ILE A 87 9.36 -0.84 20.66
CA ILE A 87 8.26 -1.44 19.92
C ILE A 87 7.08 -1.66 20.86
N LYS A 88 5.90 -1.21 20.43
CA LYS A 88 4.62 -1.48 21.07
C LYS A 88 3.83 -2.48 20.24
N LEU A 89 3.23 -3.48 20.89
CA LEU A 89 2.38 -4.44 20.22
C LEU A 89 0.91 -4.07 20.39
N LYS A 90 0.17 -4.05 19.28
CA LYS A 90 -1.27 -3.96 19.27
C LYS A 90 -1.83 -5.26 18.71
N GLN A 91 -2.54 -5.99 19.56
CA GLN A 91 -3.15 -7.25 19.15
C GLN A 91 -4.36 -6.97 18.27
N ILE A 92 -4.38 -7.56 17.08
CA ILE A 92 -5.53 -7.54 16.17
C ILE A 92 -6.22 -8.89 16.21
N MET A 93 -7.53 -8.87 16.41
CA MET A 93 -8.37 -10.04 16.18
C MET A 93 -8.45 -10.24 14.67
N THR A 94 -7.71 -11.22 14.17
CA THR A 94 -7.88 -11.66 12.79
C THR A 94 -9.27 -12.27 12.65
N ASN A 95 -10.16 -11.61 11.91
CA ASN A 95 -11.28 -12.31 11.31
C ASN A 95 -10.67 -13.16 10.17
N PRO A 96 -10.70 -14.51 10.23
CA PRO A 96 -10.01 -15.38 9.27
C PRO A 96 -10.41 -15.12 7.81
N LYS A 97 -11.52 -14.41 7.56
CA LYS A 97 -11.98 -13.98 6.24
C LYS A 97 -11.19 -12.83 5.62
N SER A 98 -10.38 -12.08 6.38
CA SER A 98 -9.61 -10.92 5.88
C SER A 98 -8.21 -11.28 5.35
N LEU A 99 -7.75 -12.52 5.55
CA LEU A 99 -6.46 -13.00 5.02
C LEU A 99 -6.53 -13.47 3.56
N LYS A 100 -7.72 -13.50 2.96
CA LYS A 100 -7.85 -13.73 1.52
C LYS A 100 -7.50 -12.45 0.77
N ASN A 101 -6.26 -12.43 0.29
CA ASN A 101 -5.79 -11.60 -0.82
C ASN A 101 -5.50 -10.14 -0.47
N ASN A 102 -4.21 -9.81 -0.39
CA ASN A 102 -3.78 -8.54 -0.96
C ASN A 102 -2.46 -8.67 -1.74
N PRO A 103 -2.40 -9.46 -2.83
CA PRO A 103 -1.47 -9.12 -3.89
C PRO A 103 -2.05 -7.88 -4.57
N LEU A 104 -1.57 -6.70 -4.20
CA LEU A 104 -1.90 -5.43 -4.86
C LEU A 104 -3.41 -5.16 -4.89
N LYS A 105 -3.88 -4.33 -3.96
CA LYS A 105 -5.09 -3.53 -4.17
C LYS A 105 -4.77 -2.66 -5.38
N GLN A 106 -5.02 -3.21 -6.57
CA GLN A 106 -5.26 -2.47 -7.77
C GLN A 106 -6.30 -1.46 -7.33
N GLU A 107 -5.88 -0.21 -7.17
CA GLU A 107 -6.79 0.90 -7.14
C GLU A 107 -7.57 0.76 -8.44
N THR A 108 -8.74 0.12 -8.37
CA THR A 108 -9.73 0.19 -9.43
C THR A 108 -10.08 1.66 -9.48
N LEU A 109 -9.34 2.38 -10.32
CA LEU A 109 -9.59 3.75 -10.69
C LEU A 109 -11.09 3.81 -10.94
N LYS A 110 -11.79 4.65 -10.18
CA LYS A 110 -13.22 4.85 -10.37
C LYS A 110 -13.38 5.38 -11.78
N THR A 111 -13.72 4.51 -12.73
CA THR A 111 -14.02 4.92 -14.09
C THR A 111 -15.25 5.82 -14.02
N ARG A 112 -15.10 7.07 -14.47
CA ARG A 112 -16.23 7.99 -14.61
C ARG A 112 -17.25 7.36 -15.57
N PRO A 113 -18.55 7.33 -15.26
CA PRO A 113 -19.55 6.91 -16.24
C PRO A 113 -19.50 7.89 -17.43
N LEU A 114 -19.38 7.34 -18.64
CA LEU A 114 -19.31 8.10 -19.89
C LEU A 114 -20.56 8.98 -20.04
N SER A 115 -20.37 10.30 -20.17
CA SER A 115 -21.44 11.24 -20.50
C SER A 115 -21.84 11.09 -21.97
N GLU A 116 -23.12 11.32 -22.28
CA GLU A 116 -23.69 11.17 -23.63
C GLU A 116 -23.04 12.10 -24.68
N GLU A 117 -22.44 13.18 -24.21
CA GLU A 117 -21.68 14.15 -25.01
C GLU A 117 -20.43 13.53 -25.66
N ASP A 118 -19.74 12.61 -24.97
CA ASP A 118 -18.51 11.97 -25.47
C ASP A 118 -18.80 10.92 -26.55
N LYS A 119 -19.94 10.23 -26.45
CA LYS A 119 -20.42 9.29 -27.48
C LYS A 119 -20.73 10.01 -28.81
N SER A 120 -21.18 11.26 -28.75
CA SER A 120 -21.50 12.05 -29.95
C SER A 120 -20.26 12.48 -30.74
N LYS A 121 -19.12 12.68 -30.07
CA LYS A 121 -17.83 13.01 -30.71
C LYS A 121 -17.21 11.80 -31.42
N ILE A 122 -17.44 10.59 -30.90
CA ILE A 122 -16.99 9.33 -31.51
C ILE A 122 -17.78 9.04 -32.79
N ASN A 123 -19.08 9.32 -32.84
CA ASN A 123 -19.91 8.98 -34.00
C ASN A 123 -19.74 9.88 -35.23
N LYS A 124 -19.31 11.14 -35.06
CA LYS A 124 -19.13 12.09 -36.18
C LYS A 124 -18.07 11.65 -37.21
N PRO A 125 -16.89 11.12 -36.84
CA PRO A 125 -15.91 10.65 -37.82
C PRO A 125 -16.18 9.24 -38.37
N ILE A 126 -17.08 8.46 -37.74
CA ILE A 126 -17.31 7.03 -38.09
C ILE A 126 -18.46 6.86 -39.11
N SER A 127 -19.27 7.88 -39.35
CA SER A 127 -20.41 7.82 -40.29
C SER A 127 -20.01 7.75 -41.77
N SER A 128 -18.75 8.04 -42.12
CA SER A 128 -18.25 8.04 -43.50
C SER A 128 -17.50 6.76 -43.91
N LEU A 129 -17.54 5.70 -43.09
CA LEU A 129 -16.83 4.44 -43.34
C LEU A 129 -17.83 3.35 -43.77
N GLU A 130 -17.71 2.87 -45.01
CA GLU A 130 -18.60 1.87 -45.64
C GLU A 130 -18.46 0.46 -45.04
N ASN A 131 -17.42 0.20 -44.24
CA ASN A 131 -17.12 -1.14 -43.73
C ASN A 131 -17.57 -1.33 -42.27
N GLN A 132 -18.68 -2.05 -42.11
CA GLN A 132 -19.38 -2.27 -40.84
C GLN A 132 -18.49 -2.94 -39.77
N ALA A 133 -17.61 -3.87 -40.15
CA ALA A 133 -16.72 -4.55 -39.22
C ALA A 133 -15.65 -3.61 -38.63
N LEU A 134 -15.11 -2.70 -39.46
CA LEU A 134 -14.15 -1.68 -39.03
C LEU A 134 -14.80 -0.64 -38.11
N LYS A 135 -16.06 -0.30 -38.36
CA LYS A 135 -16.84 0.61 -37.52
C LYS A 135 -17.03 0.06 -36.10
N GLU A 136 -17.38 -1.21 -35.96
CA GLU A 136 -17.60 -1.86 -34.66
C GLU A 136 -16.31 -1.97 -33.83
N THR A 137 -15.20 -2.33 -34.47
CA THR A 137 -13.89 -2.42 -33.81
C THR A 137 -13.39 -1.04 -33.36
N LEU A 138 -13.52 -0.01 -34.20
CA LEU A 138 -13.08 1.35 -33.86
C LEU A 138 -13.94 1.99 -32.76
N GLN A 139 -15.25 1.71 -32.76
CA GLN A 139 -16.15 2.17 -31.70
C GLN A 139 -15.80 1.54 -30.35
N SER A 140 -15.57 0.22 -30.31
CA SER A 140 -15.15 -0.49 -29.09
C SER A 140 -13.82 0.03 -28.55
N PHE A 141 -12.87 0.34 -29.45
CA PHE A 141 -11.60 0.92 -29.08
C PHE A 141 -11.74 2.36 -28.55
N GLY A 142 -12.54 3.20 -29.20
CA GLY A 142 -12.84 4.56 -28.75
C GLY A 142 -13.44 4.59 -27.34
N GLU A 143 -14.41 3.73 -27.07
CA GLU A 143 -15.00 3.61 -25.72
C GLU A 143 -13.98 3.16 -24.67
N ALA A 144 -13.04 2.28 -25.03
CA ALA A 144 -12.01 1.79 -24.11
C ALA A 144 -10.98 2.87 -23.74
N ILE A 145 -10.57 3.72 -24.70
CA ILE A 145 -9.63 4.82 -24.43
C ILE A 145 -10.26 5.88 -23.54
N PHE A 146 -11.51 6.28 -23.82
CA PHE A 146 -12.22 7.28 -23.01
C PHE A 146 -12.59 6.80 -21.60
N LYS A 147 -12.80 5.50 -21.39
CA LYS A 147 -12.99 4.91 -20.04
C LYS A 147 -11.74 4.98 -19.16
N LYS A 148 -10.54 5.15 -19.76
CA LYS A 148 -9.25 5.05 -19.08
C LYS A 148 -8.64 6.40 -18.68
N GLN A 149 -9.23 7.52 -19.10
CA GLN A 149 -8.73 8.87 -18.83
C GLN A 149 -9.34 9.48 -17.55
#